data_AF-A0A537PR31-F1
#
_entry.id   AF-A0A537PR31-F1
#
_cell.length_a   1.000
_cell.length_b   1.000
_cell.length_c   1.000
_cell.angle_alpha   90.00
_cell.angle_beta   90.00
_cell.angle_gamma   90.00
#
_symmetry.space_group_name_H-M   'P 1'
#
loop_
_entity.id
_entity.type
_entity.pdbx_description
1 polymer ?
#
loop_
_entity_poly.entity_id
_entity_poly.type
_entity_poly.pdbx_seq_one_letter_code
_entity_poly.pdbx_strand_id
1 'polypeptide(L)' 'MLMDPASFPRRFEDVESLEAFMARPRRALVEDLAAVPGDILVLGAGGKMGPTLARLARNAGKRVVAAARFSE' A
#
# COMPACT_ATOMS: atom_id res chain seq x y z
N MET A 1 16.60 -6.45 -1.22
CA MET A 1 16.24 -7.53 -0.27
C MET A 1 14.76 -7.86 -0.44
N LEU A 2 14.47 -9.00 -1.09
CA LEU A 2 13.18 -9.68 -0.98
C LEU A 2 13.05 -10.20 0.47
N MET A 3 11.87 -10.13 1.08
CA MET A 3 11.69 -10.60 2.46
C MET A 3 12.01 -12.09 2.53
N ASP A 4 12.81 -12.49 3.52
CA ASP A 4 12.97 -13.89 3.89
C ASP A 4 11.58 -14.44 4.27
N PRO A 5 11.07 -15.50 3.60
CA PRO A 5 9.79 -16.11 3.95
C PRO A 5 9.67 -16.50 5.44
N ALA A 6 10.78 -16.76 6.12
CA ALA A 6 10.80 -17.04 7.56
C ALA A 6 10.42 -15.84 8.44
N SER A 7 10.41 -14.61 7.90
CA SER A 7 10.07 -13.38 8.62
C SER A 7 8.57 -13.03 8.59
N PHE A 8 7.75 -13.79 7.86
CA PHE A 8 6.31 -13.55 7.81
C PHE A 8 5.58 -14.07 9.04
N PRO A 9 4.56 -13.34 9.54
CA PRO A 9 3.68 -13.87 10.56
C PRO A 9 2.96 -15.12 10.02
N ARG A 10 2.81 -16.15 10.86
CA ARG A 10 2.14 -17.40 10.47
C ARG A 10 0.64 -17.23 10.20
N ARG A 11 0.01 -16.21 10.82
CA ARG A 11 -1.40 -15.84 10.65
C ARG A 11 -1.62 -14.40 11.10
N PHE A 12 -2.74 -13.82 10.66
CA PHE A 12 -3.28 -12.57 11.16
C PHE A 12 -4.57 -12.88 11.94
N GLU A 13 -4.85 -12.11 12.98
CA GLU A 13 -6.05 -12.31 13.80
C GLU A 13 -7.31 -11.77 13.12
N ASP A 14 -7.16 -10.76 12.25
CA ASP A 14 -8.25 -10.12 11.52
C ASP A 14 -7.78 -9.51 10.19
N VAL A 15 -8.73 -9.02 9.40
CA VAL A 15 -8.45 -8.37 8.11
C VAL A 15 -7.70 -7.05 8.32
N GLU A 16 -8.00 -6.31 9.39
CA GLU A 16 -7.36 -5.01 9.63
C GLU A 16 -5.85 -5.13 9.88
N SER A 17 -5.42 -6.13 10.64
CA SER A 17 -4.01 -6.43 10.90
C SER A 17 -3.29 -6.91 9.65
N LEU A 18 -3.94 -7.72 8.79
CA LEU A 18 -3.41 -8.08 7.47
C LEU A 18 -3.22 -6.84 6.60
N GLU A 19 -4.24 -5.99 6.49
CA GLU A 19 -4.22 -4.77 5.69
C GLU A 19 -3.15 -3.78 6.18
N ALA A 20 -2.99 -3.64 7.50
CA ALA A 20 -1.95 -2.81 8.10
C ALA A 20 -0.54 -3.34 7.79
N PHE A 21 -0.36 -4.66 7.84
CA PHE A 21 0.91 -5.29 7.46
C PHE A 21 1.23 -5.09 5.98
N MET A 22 0.26 -5.32 5.10
CA MET A 22 0.41 -5.15 3.65
C MET A 22 0.65 -3.69 3.25
N ALA A 23 0.11 -2.73 4.01
CA ALA A 23 0.31 -1.30 3.80
C ALA A 23 1.60 -0.75 4.45
N ARG A 24 2.47 -1.59 5.02
CA ARG A 24 3.76 -1.16 5.59
C ARG A 24 4.82 -1.09 4.47
N PRO A 25 5.32 0.11 4.12
CA PRO A 25 6.33 0.23 3.07
C PRO A 25 7.67 -0.29 3.54
N ARG A 26 8.40 -0.91 2.62
CA ARG A 26 9.82 -1.23 2.81
C ARG A 26 10.64 0.03 2.57
N ARG A 27 11.81 0.12 3.21
CA ARG A 27 12.72 1.27 3.06
C ARG A 27 13.03 1.59 1.58
N ALA A 28 13.33 0.57 0.78
CA ALA A 28 13.60 0.76 -0.65
C ALA A 28 12.42 1.42 -1.39
N LEU A 29 11.17 1.04 -1.08
CA LEU A 29 9.99 1.67 -1.69
C LEU A 29 9.85 3.14 -1.28
N VAL A 30 10.19 3.47 -0.03
CA VAL A 30 10.18 4.87 0.44
C VAL A 30 11.23 5.69 -0.31
N GLU A 31 12.44 5.16 -0.45
CA GLU A 31 13.53 5.79 -1.21
C GLU A 31 13.15 5.98 -2.70
N ASP A 32 12.59 4.95 -3.32
CA ASP A 32 12.12 4.99 -4.71
C ASP A 32 11.02 6.04 -4.91
N LEU A 33 10.00 6.06 -4.04
CA LEU A 33 8.89 6.99 -4.15
C LEU A 33 9.28 8.44 -3.80
N ALA A 34 10.29 8.65 -2.96
CA ALA A 34 10.85 9.97 -2.68
C ALA A 34 11.53 10.58 -3.91
N ALA A 35 12.12 9.75 -4.78
CA ALA A 35 12.75 10.19 -6.02
C ALA A 35 11.74 10.53 -7.13
N VAL A 36 10.50 10.05 -7.04
CA VAL A 36 9.44 10.37 -8.00
C VAL A 36 8.88 11.76 -7.71
N PRO A 37 8.91 12.74 -8.64
CA PRO A 37 8.31 14.04 -8.40
C PRO A 37 6.78 13.98 -8.38
N GLY A 38 6.15 14.83 -7.57
CA GLY A 38 4.70 14.99 -7.53
C GLY A 38 3.93 13.97 -6.69
N ASP A 39 2.60 14.06 -6.80
CA ASP A 39 1.61 13.25 -6.07
C ASP A 39 1.26 11.96 -6.83
N ILE A 40 0.57 11.02 -6.16
CA ILE A 40 0.15 9.73 -6.74
C ILE A 40 -1.37 9.69 -6.91
N LEU A 41 -1.85 9.32 -8.10
CA LEU A 41 -3.25 8.96 -8.35
C LEU A 41 -3.40 7.43 -8.38
N VAL A 42 -4.21 6.87 -7.49
CA VAL A 42 -4.58 5.45 -7.49
C VAL A 42 -5.94 5.30 -8.17
N LEU A 43 -5.93 4.74 -9.39
CA LEU A 43 -7.13 4.39 -10.14
C LEU A 43 -7.63 3.00 -9.73
N GLY A 44 -8.94 2.85 -9.55
CA GLY A 44 -9.54 1.60 -9.05
C GLY A 44 -9.37 1.42 -7.54
N ALA A 45 -9.30 2.53 -6.79
CA ALA A 45 -9.08 2.52 -5.35
C ALA A 45 -10.20 1.82 -4.54
N GLY A 46 -11.36 1.58 -5.13
CA GLY A 46 -12.46 0.82 -4.52
C GLY A 46 -12.40 -0.70 -4.75
N GLY A 47 -11.42 -1.19 -5.53
CA GLY A 47 -11.20 -2.62 -5.70
C GLY A 47 -10.53 -3.26 -4.48
N LYS A 48 -10.40 -4.60 -4.46
CA LYS A 48 -9.85 -5.35 -3.31
C LYS A 48 -8.52 -4.80 -2.79
N MET A 49 -7.56 -4.55 -3.68
CA MET A 49 -6.22 -4.05 -3.33
C MET A 49 -6.12 -2.52 -3.31
N GLY A 50 -7.16 -1.83 -3.78
CA GLY A 50 -7.15 -0.38 -3.99
C GLY A 50 -6.86 0.39 -2.69
N PRO A 51 -7.59 0.12 -1.59
CA PRO A 51 -7.36 0.78 -0.32
C PRO A 51 -5.97 0.46 0.25
N THR A 52 -5.53 -0.79 0.16
CA THR A 52 -4.21 -1.24 0.64
C THR A 52 -3.09 -0.51 -0.07
N LEU A 53 -3.17 -0.41 -1.40
CA LEU A 53 -2.15 0.25 -2.23
C LEU A 53 -2.12 1.77 -1.99
N ALA A 54 -3.29 2.40 -1.87
CA ALA A 54 -3.37 3.82 -1.53
C ALA A 54 -2.76 4.11 -0.15
N ARG A 55 -3.04 3.25 0.85
CA ARG A 55 -2.42 3.34 2.19
C ARG A 55 -0.91 3.11 2.14
N LEU A 56 -0.44 2.14 1.36
CA LEU A 56 0.99 1.87 1.19
C LEU A 56 1.74 3.08 0.64
N ALA A 57 1.23 3.68 -0.44
CA ALA A 57 1.83 4.88 -1.04
C ALA A 57 1.81 6.08 -0.08
N ARG A 58 0.70 6.28 0.65
CA ARG A 58 0.60 7.31 1.68
C ARG A 58 1.61 7.11 2.80
N ASN A 59 1.72 5.88 3.32
CA ASN A 59 2.66 5.52 4.38
C ASN A 59 4.12 5.66 3.93
N ALA A 60 4.39 5.57 2.62
CA ALA A 60 5.70 5.84 2.03
C ALA A 60 6.00 7.35 1.84
N GLY A 61 5.13 8.25 2.34
CA GLY A 61 5.38 9.69 2.37
C GLY A 61 4.80 10.46 1.18
N LYS A 62 3.97 9.83 0.33
CA LYS A 62 3.35 10.49 -0.83
C LYS A 62 1.99 11.06 -0.48
N ARG A 63 1.64 12.19 -1.09
CA ARG A 63 0.25 12.62 -1.17
C ARG A 63 -0.45 11.77 -2.23
N VAL A 64 -1.61 11.23 -1.84
CA VAL A 64 -2.36 10.25 -2.65
C VAL A 64 -3.74 10.79 -2.95
N VAL A 65 -4.13 10.75 -4.21
CA VAL A 65 -5.51 10.91 -4.69
C VAL A 65 -6.03 9.53 -5.05
N ALA A 66 -7.21 9.16 -4.56
CA ALA A 66 -7.82 7.86 -4.79
C ALA A 66 -9.08 8.04 -5.62
N ALA A 67 -9.18 7.33 -6.74
CA ALA A 67 -10.35 7.36 -7.62
C ALA A 67 -10.90 5.95 -7.84
N ALA A 68 -12.22 5.82 -7.74
CA ALA A 68 -12.93 4.57 -8.00
C ALA A 68 -14.17 4.88 -8.83
N ARG A 69 -14.49 3.98 -9.77
CA ARG A 69 -15.77 3.99 -10.47
C ARG A 69 -16.64 2.91 -9.85
N PHE A 70 -17.81 3.30 -9.38
CA PHE A 70 -18.87 2.38 -9.00
C PHE A 70 -19.84 2.30 -10.18
N SER A 71 -20.17 1.08 -10.57
CA SER A 71 -21.23 0.79 -11.53
C SER A 71 -22.34 0.09 -10.77
N GLU A 72 -23.60 0.44 -11.06
CA GLU A 72 -24.79 -0.25 -10.53
C GLU A 72 -24.82 -1.72 -10.91
#